data_AF-A0A968D4A9-F1
#
_entry.id   AF-A0A968D4A9-F1
#
_cell.length_a   1.000
_cell.length_b   1.000
_cell.length_c   1.000
_cell.angle_alpha   90.00
_cell.angle_beta   90.00
_cell.angle_gamma   90.00
#
_symmetry.space_group_name_H-M   'P 1'
#
loop_
_entity.id
_entity.type
_entity.pdbx_description
1 polymer ?
#
loop_
_entity_poly.entity_id
_entity_poly.type
_entity_poly.pdbx_seq_one_letter_code
_entity_poly.pdbx_strand_id
1 'polypeptide(L)' 'MQHTNGEVRMALFRTSDGFPGEPERALQQGTATMSGDEATFVFEPVDCGTYAVSVIHDEDGNGEMKRDWLGRPKEGW' A
#
# COMPACT_ATOMS: atom_id res chain seq x y z
N MET A 1 -8.33 8.77 -15.65
CA MET A 1 -7.94 8.96 -14.25
C MET A 1 -8.39 10.35 -13.84
N GLN A 2 -9.58 10.45 -13.25
CA GLN A 2 -9.91 11.54 -12.34
C GLN A 2 -9.46 11.04 -10.96
N HIS A 3 -9.10 11.93 -10.02
CA HIS A 3 -8.50 11.64 -8.70
C HIS A 3 -6.97 11.74 -8.64
N THR A 4 -6.45 12.97 -8.86
CA THR A 4 -5.10 13.39 -8.43
C THR A 4 -5.03 13.72 -6.93
N ASN A 5 -6.16 13.54 -6.22
CA ASN A 5 -6.28 13.72 -4.78
C ASN A 5 -6.42 12.34 -4.16
N GLY A 6 -5.55 12.00 -3.23
CA GLY A 6 -5.51 10.71 -2.56
C GLY A 6 -4.14 10.47 -1.94
N GLU A 7 -4.09 9.46 -1.08
CA GLU A 7 -2.84 8.95 -0.52
C GLU A 7 -2.55 7.57 -1.10
N VAL A 8 -1.29 7.29 -1.40
CA VAL A 8 -0.86 5.96 -1.77
C VAL A 8 -0.17 5.34 -0.57
N ARG A 9 -0.64 4.17 -0.15
CA ARG A 9 -0.03 3.39 0.92
C ARG A 9 0.85 2.31 0.31
N MET A 10 2.01 2.09 0.90
CA MET A 10 2.97 1.09 0.48
C MET A 10 3.41 0.24 1.66
N ALA A 11 3.62 -1.04 1.43
CA ALA A 11 4.19 -1.95 2.42
C ALA A 11 5.18 -2.92 1.76
N LEU A 12 6.35 -3.09 2.37
CA LEU A 12 7.43 -3.97 1.96
C LEU A 12 7.47 -5.20 2.87
N PHE A 13 7.34 -6.39 2.29
CA PHE A 13 7.32 -7.65 3.02
C PHE A 13 8.55 -8.48 2.71
N ARG A 14 9.21 -9.01 3.75
CA ARG A 14 10.34 -9.96 3.62
C ARG A 14 9.88 -11.41 3.52
N THR A 15 8.64 -11.70 3.92
CA THR A 15 8.04 -13.03 3.88
C THR A 15 6.63 -12.95 3.31
N SER A 16 6.03 -14.10 2.99
CA SER A 16 4.63 -14.15 2.55
C SER A 16 3.63 -13.91 3.69
N ASP A 17 4.06 -13.93 4.95
CA ASP A 17 3.17 -13.73 6.08
C ASP A 17 2.62 -12.30 6.09
N GLY A 18 1.30 -12.17 6.06
CA GLY A 18 0.59 -10.89 5.99
C GLY A 18 0.54 -10.21 4.63
N PHE A 19 1.30 -10.67 3.63
CA PHE A 19 1.19 -10.12 2.28
C PHE A 19 -0.13 -10.54 1.60
N PRO A 20 -0.82 -9.65 0.85
CA PRO A 20 -0.57 -8.21 0.70
C PRO A 20 -1.41 -7.34 1.65
N GLY A 21 -2.16 -7.92 2.59
CA GLY A 21 -3.30 -7.29 3.25
C GLY A 21 -3.14 -6.93 4.72
N GLU A 22 -2.05 -7.33 5.36
CA GLU A 22 -1.76 -7.10 6.78
C GLU A 22 -0.46 -6.27 6.87
N PRO A 23 -0.50 -4.95 6.58
CA PRO A 23 0.71 -4.10 6.56
C PRO A 23 1.42 -4.00 7.92
N GLU A 24 0.77 -4.37 9.02
CA GLU A 24 1.37 -4.55 10.34
C GLU A 24 2.41 -5.69 10.39
N ARG A 25 2.37 -6.63 9.44
CA ARG A 25 3.38 -7.69 9.26
C ARG A 25 4.46 -7.31 8.25
N ALA A 26 4.40 -6.11 7.68
CA ALA A 26 5.42 -5.63 6.76
C ALA A 26 6.72 -5.31 7.50
N LEU A 27 7.84 -5.45 6.78
CA LEU A 27 9.15 -4.99 7.25
C LEU A 27 9.19 -3.46 7.34
N GLN A 28 8.59 -2.79 6.35
CA GLN A 28 8.43 -1.34 6.31
C GLN A 28 7.09 -1.00 5.68
N GLN A 29 6.47 0.10 6.11
CA GLN A 29 5.25 0.62 5.51
C GLN A 29 5.24 2.14 5.58
N GLY A 30 4.45 2.78 4.72
CA GLY A 30 4.24 4.21 4.78
C GLY A 30 3.25 4.71 3.74
N THR A 31 3.13 6.02 3.71
CA THR A 31 2.18 6.72 2.85
C THR A 31 2.92 7.79 2.05
N ALA A 32 2.61 7.89 0.77
CA ALA A 32 3.02 9.01 -0.07
C ALA A 32 1.80 9.76 -0.57
N THR A 33 1.88 11.09 -0.53
CA THR A 33 0.90 11.97 -1.14
C THR A 33 1.08 11.97 -2.66
N MET A 34 0.00 11.92 -3.42
CA MET A 34 0.02 12.09 -4.86
C MET A 34 0.49 13.51 -5.24
N SER A 35 1.39 13.61 -6.21
CA SER A 35 1.81 14.84 -6.86
C SER A 35 1.48 14.73 -8.35
N GLY A 36 0.29 15.21 -8.74
CA GLY A 36 -0.24 14.97 -10.08
C GLY A 36 -0.67 13.52 -10.25
N ASP A 37 -0.03 12.80 -11.17
CA ASP A 37 -0.25 11.38 -11.47
C ASP A 37 0.82 10.45 -10.87
N GLU A 38 1.75 10.99 -10.06
CA GLU A 38 2.84 10.24 -9.46
C GLU A 38 2.86 10.35 -7.93
N ALA A 39 3.30 9.28 -7.27
CA ALA A 39 3.67 9.29 -5.85
C ALA A 39 5.02 8.60 -5.66
N THR A 40 5.89 9.18 -4.84
CA THR A 40 7.21 8.62 -4.55
C THR A 40 7.30 8.23 -3.08
N PHE A 41 7.67 6.99 -2.81
CA PHE A 41 8.01 6.49 -1.48
C PHE A 41 9.35 5.75 -1.55
N VAL A 42 10.22 6.00 -0.58
CA VAL A 42 11.54 5.37 -0.50
C VAL A 42 11.59 4.52 0.76
N PHE A 43 11.77 3.21 0.57
CA PHE A 43 12.07 2.31 1.68
C PHE A 43 13.49 2.57 2.19
N GLU A 44 13.68 2.52 3.50
CA GLU A 44 15.00 2.52 4.12
C GLU A 44 15.82 1.31 3.65
N PRO A 45 17.17 1.39 3.65
CA PRO A 45 18.01 0.28 3.25
C PRO A 45 17.66 -1.03 3.96
N VAL A 46 17.58 -2.13 3.20
CA VAL A 46 17.32 -3.49 3.71
C VAL A 46 18.44 -4.44 3.29
N ASP A 47 18.58 -5.54 4.03
CA ASP A 47 19.49 -6.62 3.65
C ASP A 47 19.18 -7.18 2.25
N CYS A 48 20.17 -7.81 1.62
CA CYS A 48 19.93 -8.56 0.39
C CYS A 48 18.93 -9.71 0.62
N GLY A 49 17.92 -9.80 -0.24
CA GLY A 49 16.91 -10.83 -0.15
C GLY A 49 15.77 -10.65 -1.17
N THR A 50 14.79 -11.53 -1.09
CA THR A 50 13.55 -11.43 -1.87
C THR A 50 12.49 -10.69 -1.06
N TYR A 51 11.81 -9.76 -1.71
CA TYR A 51 10.78 -8.93 -1.09
C TYR A 51 9.55 -8.83 -1.98
N ALA A 52 8.41 -8.57 -1.36
CA ALA A 52 7.17 -8.22 -2.05
C ALA A 52 6.75 -6.80 -1.63
N VAL A 53 6.24 -6.02 -2.57
CA VAL A 53 5.68 -4.69 -2.29
C VAL A 53 4.17 -4.74 -2.56
N SER A 54 3.35 -4.31 -1.61
CA SER A 54 1.96 -3.97 -1.85
C SER A 54 1.81 -2.46 -1.96
N VAL A 55 0.97 -2.01 -2.89
CA VAL A 55 0.64 -0.61 -3.13
C VAL A 55 -0.88 -0.51 -3.22
N ILE A 56 -1.47 0.42 -2.46
CA ILE A 56 -2.91 0.65 -2.42
C ILE A 56 -3.14 2.14 -2.56
N HIS A 57 -4.00 2.54 -3.50
CA HIS A 57 -4.50 3.90 -3.57
C HIS A 57 -5.67 4.03 -2.59
N ASP A 58 -5.51 4.87 -1.58
CA ASP A 58 -6.52 5.20 -0.57
C ASP A 58 -7.17 6.52 -0.99
N GLU A 59 -8.27 6.42 -1.74
CA GLU A 59 -8.99 7.58 -2.28
C GLU A 59 -9.82 8.31 -1.20
N ASP A 60 -10.21 7.61 -0.12
CA ASP A 60 -11.08 8.17 0.92
C ASP A 60 -10.35 8.50 2.24
N GLY A 61 -9.04 8.19 2.32
CA GLY A 61 -8.13 8.60 3.39
C GLY A 61 -8.38 7.90 4.72
N ASN A 62 -9.06 6.76 4.72
CA ASN A 62 -9.63 6.20 5.95
C ASN A 62 -8.70 5.23 6.71
N GLY A 63 -7.58 4.79 6.13
CA GLY A 63 -6.73 3.79 6.80
C GLY A 63 -6.76 2.38 6.24
N GLU A 64 -7.87 2.02 5.59
CA GLU A 64 -8.30 0.65 5.42
C GLU A 64 -8.81 0.43 3.99
N MET A 65 -8.24 -0.56 3.30
CA MET A 65 -8.91 -1.10 2.12
C MET A 65 -10.22 -1.73 2.59
N LYS A 66 -11.36 -1.06 2.38
CA LYS A 66 -12.68 -1.60 2.74
C LYS A 66 -12.89 -2.91 2.00
N ARG A 67 -12.65 -4.02 2.68
CA ARG A 67 -12.94 -5.36 2.17
C ARG A 67 -14.41 -5.67 2.44
N ASP A 68 -15.11 -6.29 1.48
CA ASP A 68 -16.36 -6.96 1.81
C ASP A 68 -16.09 -8.20 2.69
N TRP A 69 -17.15 -8.83 3.20
CA TRP A 69 -17.07 -10.05 4.02
C TRP A 69 -16.40 -11.25 3.32
N LEU A 70 -16.13 -11.11 2.02
CA LEU A 70 -15.41 -12.07 1.18
C LEU A 70 -13.95 -11.68 0.91
N GLY A 71 -13.46 -10.59 1.53
CA GLY A 71 -12.10 -10.10 1.37
C GLY A 71 -11.87 -9.28 0.08
N ARG A 72 -12.91 -8.97 -0.69
CA ARG A 72 -12.78 -8.24 -1.96
C ARG A 72 -12.70 -6.74 -1.74
N PRO A 73 -11.81 -6.01 -2.46
CA PRO A 73 -11.78 -4.55 -2.40
C PRO A 73 -13.13 -3.96 -2.81
N LYS A 74 -13.68 -3.05 -2.00
CA LYS A 74 -14.89 -2.28 -2.35
C LYS A 74 -14.60 -1.03 -3.17
N GLU A 75 -13.34 -0.65 -3.28
CA GLU A 75 -12.89 0.50 -4.07
C GLU A 75 -12.20 0.00 -5.34
N GLY A 76 -12.33 0.79 -6.42
CA GLY A 76 -11.73 0.50 -7.71
C GLY A 76 -10.22 0.59 -7.63
N TRP A 77 -9.54 -0.13 -8.54
CA TRP A 77 -8.12 0.01 -8.79
C TRP A 77 -7.75 1.41 -9.29
#